data_AF-A0A2T4NBY9-F1
#
_entry.id   AF-A0A2T4NBY9-F1
#
_cell.length_a   1.000
_cell.length_b   1.000
_cell.length_c   1.000
_cell.angle_alpha   90.00
_cell.angle_beta   90.00
_cell.angle_gamma   90.00
#
_symmetry.space_group_name_H-M   'P 1'
#
loop_
_entity.id
_entity.type
_entity.pdbx_description
1 polymer ?
#
loop_
_entity_poly.entity_id
_entity_poly.type
_entity_poly.pdbx_seq_one_letter_code
_entity_poly.pdbx_strand_id
1 'polypeptide(L)'
;MSPIALPATGVYQRSGIHDEALRRGYEACRRATRATGEIEYAVSLLLPPPLRTATWALYGAVRAVDDLADAVGSTGEADPGRAGRLEAWISAFDSDLRAGQGSDPVRRALIHTMLNWNLPPGFLHTLFEELRQDVHGRQFTTWQEWRHYNSLINTPLVLRAGSLLLRAAGLSTEPEAIASSVPDAAVACQTAVEAIYLTDALVDLSDDLDRGHVPLPQEALDDAGVLRTDLLARHATPAFEDLVRRLADRARTWLDRTPLPPGLHPAVGVALDAYTDLYRLRLKAAADAPAALLNRRPELPRSARLRLLLPARARAALAWGLFPFPIQPCPPPLAPAEMPERPGGAEATCSPPAQRRPAVAPHPHPSGARPPQLPVEAMPRHVAIVMDGNGRWATARGLPRTDGHRQGVEALVDVVHGALEIGLEYLTLYAFSTENWKRPAAELQTLMYEIPQVVRRLVDENLDVRMRWAGTRSRLPADVIERLLEAERTTRDHTGLTLTMCVNYGGRAEITAAAAKLAQEAVAGKVAPGSVSEHAFARYLHVPELPDVDLLVRTGGDQRTSNFLPWQATYAELLFLDTPWPTVDRRTLWDVIEQYARRTRRYGSVPRIPTQTLC
;
A
#
# COMPACT_ATOMS: atom_id res chain seq x y z
N MET A 1 3.77 3.04 47.58
CA MET A 1 2.61 2.52 46.84
C MET A 1 3.08 2.09 45.46
N SER A 2 3.13 0.79 45.20
CA SER A 2 3.56 0.20 43.92
C SER A 2 2.62 0.65 42.79
N PRO A 3 3.12 0.99 41.59
CA PRO A 3 2.25 1.28 40.47
C PRO A 3 1.54 -0.01 40.07
N ILE A 4 0.22 0.02 39.99
CA ILE A 4 -0.62 -1.12 39.58
C ILE A 4 -0.20 -1.51 38.15
N ALA A 5 0.72 -2.47 38.06
CA ALA A 5 1.00 -3.19 36.83
C ALA A 5 -0.20 -4.11 36.60
N LEU A 6 -1.07 -3.75 35.66
CA LEU A 6 -2.02 -4.71 35.09
C LEU A 6 -1.21 -5.96 34.70
N PRO A 7 -1.58 -7.17 35.15
CA PRO A 7 -0.79 -8.36 34.87
C PRO A 7 -0.64 -8.48 33.36
N ALA A 8 0.60 -8.62 32.88
CA ALA A 8 0.93 -8.62 31.46
C ALA A 8 0.11 -9.67 30.68
N THR A 9 -0.33 -10.73 31.34
CA THR A 9 -1.28 -11.72 30.81
C THR A 9 -2.58 -11.10 30.27
N GLY A 10 -3.12 -10.07 30.93
CA GLY A 10 -4.38 -9.44 30.54
C GLY A 10 -4.30 -8.53 29.31
N VAL A 11 -3.11 -8.00 28.94
CA VAL A 11 -2.99 -7.25 27.69
C VAL A 11 -3.01 -8.19 26.49
N TYR A 12 -2.31 -9.32 26.56
CA TYR A 12 -2.25 -10.31 25.47
C TYR A 12 -3.60 -10.99 25.23
N GLN A 13 -4.32 -11.36 26.29
CA GLN A 13 -5.66 -11.92 26.17
C GLN A 13 -6.64 -10.95 25.50
N ARG A 14 -6.62 -9.67 25.87
CA ARG A 14 -7.46 -8.64 25.24
C ARG A 14 -7.03 -8.28 23.81
N SER A 15 -5.85 -8.71 23.39
CA SER A 15 -5.37 -8.61 22.01
C SER A 15 -5.64 -9.87 21.18
N GLY A 16 -6.34 -10.88 21.72
CA GLY A 16 -6.57 -12.16 21.04
C GLY A 16 -5.33 -13.05 20.94
N ILE A 17 -4.27 -12.77 21.72
CA ILE A 17 -3.03 -13.53 21.71
C ILE A 17 -3.11 -14.61 22.79
N HIS A 18 -3.47 -15.82 22.37
CA HIS A 18 -3.63 -16.98 23.24
C HIS A 18 -2.44 -17.95 23.18
N ASP A 19 -1.74 -18.01 22.04
CA ASP A 19 -0.56 -18.86 21.87
C ASP A 19 0.61 -18.42 22.75
N GLU A 20 1.21 -19.35 23.48
CA GLU A 20 2.27 -19.05 24.44
C GLU A 20 3.56 -18.60 23.74
N ALA A 21 3.88 -19.19 22.59
CA ALA A 21 5.11 -18.86 21.89
C ALA A 21 5.02 -17.49 21.21
N LEU A 22 3.86 -17.14 20.68
CA LEU A 22 3.53 -15.80 20.19
C LEU A 22 3.56 -14.77 21.32
N ARG A 23 3.01 -15.10 22.49
CA ARG A 23 3.11 -14.26 23.69
C ARG A 23 4.56 -13.99 24.09
N ARG A 24 5.44 -15.00 24.05
CA ARG A 24 6.88 -14.82 24.30
C ARG A 24 7.51 -13.85 23.30
N GLY A 25 7.12 -13.93 22.02
CA GLY A 25 7.54 -12.98 20.98
C GLY A 25 7.15 -11.55 21.31
N TYR A 26 5.86 -11.29 21.56
CA TYR A 26 5.40 -9.94 21.91
C TYR A 26 5.98 -9.42 23.23
N GLU A 27 6.27 -10.28 24.20
CA GLU A 27 6.94 -9.89 25.44
C GLU A 27 8.41 -9.55 25.19
N ALA A 28 9.10 -10.25 24.28
CA ALA A 28 10.44 -9.87 23.85
C ALA A 28 10.44 -8.48 23.21
N CYS A 29 9.52 -8.23 22.28
CA CYS A 29 9.31 -6.92 21.68
C CYS A 29 9.01 -5.83 22.72
N ARG A 30 8.10 -6.11 23.67
CA ARG A 30 7.75 -5.18 24.76
C ARG A 30 8.96 -4.82 25.62
N ARG A 31 9.79 -5.80 25.98
CA ARG A 31 11.01 -5.58 26.78
C ARG A 31 12.01 -4.72 26.00
N ALA A 32 12.21 -5.00 24.71
CA ALA A 32 13.05 -4.19 23.84
C ALA A 32 12.56 -2.74 23.79
N THR A 33 11.27 -2.51 23.46
CA THR A 33 10.69 -1.15 23.45
C THR A 33 10.86 -0.46 24.80
N ARG A 34 10.67 -1.15 25.93
CA ARG A 34 10.84 -0.55 27.26
C ARG A 34 12.30 -0.18 27.58
N ALA A 35 13.26 -0.96 27.07
CA ALA A 35 14.67 -0.77 27.35
C ALA A 35 15.26 0.40 26.55
N THR A 36 14.90 0.51 25.26
CA THR A 36 15.53 1.45 24.34
C THR A 36 14.64 2.64 23.98
N GLY A 37 13.32 2.41 23.85
CA GLY A 37 12.31 3.39 23.47
C GLY A 37 11.50 3.92 24.66
N GLU A 38 12.11 4.78 25.48
CA GLU A 38 11.47 5.33 26.68
C GLU A 38 10.13 6.04 26.37
N ILE A 39 10.10 6.85 25.29
CA ILE A 39 8.92 7.62 24.88
C ILE A 39 7.90 6.72 24.19
N GLU A 40 8.33 5.87 23.27
CA GLU A 40 7.49 4.93 22.52
C GLU A 40 6.78 3.97 23.47
N TYR A 41 7.51 3.44 24.45
CA TYR A 41 6.92 2.60 25.49
C TYR A 41 5.89 3.39 26.30
N ALA A 42 6.21 4.59 26.76
CA ALA A 42 5.30 5.42 27.55
C ALA A 42 3.99 5.74 26.81
N VAL A 43 4.08 6.13 25.54
CA VAL A 43 2.94 6.48 24.69
C VAL A 43 2.13 5.24 24.29
N SER A 44 2.78 4.09 24.06
CA SER A 44 2.06 2.82 23.79
C SER A 44 1.08 2.43 24.91
N LEU A 45 1.33 2.86 26.16
CA LEU A 45 0.43 2.62 27.29
C LEU A 45 -0.87 3.43 27.22
N LEU A 46 -0.95 4.44 26.36
CA LEU A 46 -2.17 5.21 26.07
C LEU A 46 -3.05 4.50 25.03
N LEU A 47 -2.49 3.55 24.29
CA LEU A 47 -3.18 2.78 23.25
C LEU A 47 -3.93 1.58 23.83
N PRO A 48 -5.03 1.13 23.20
CA PRO A 48 -5.75 -0.07 23.58
C PRO A 48 -4.90 -1.32 23.33
N PRO A 49 -5.21 -2.46 23.97
CA PRO A 49 -4.37 -3.65 23.93
C PRO A 49 -3.91 -4.10 22.54
N PRO A 50 -4.78 -4.22 21.51
CA PRO A 50 -4.36 -4.75 20.21
C PRO A 50 -3.36 -3.83 19.48
N LEU A 51 -3.60 -2.52 19.52
CA LEU A 51 -2.70 -1.51 18.96
C LEU A 51 -1.38 -1.46 19.72
N ARG A 52 -1.45 -1.52 21.05
CA ARG A 52 -0.25 -1.51 21.90
C ARG A 52 0.67 -2.69 21.57
N THR A 53 0.12 -3.89 21.43
CA THR A 53 0.92 -5.08 21.06
C THR A 53 1.49 -4.96 19.64
N ALA A 54 0.74 -4.39 18.69
CA ALA A 54 1.22 -4.15 17.34
C ALA A 54 2.38 -3.13 17.30
N THR A 55 2.26 -2.02 18.04
CA THR A 55 3.34 -1.03 18.19
C THR A 55 4.61 -1.66 18.77
N TRP A 56 4.48 -2.49 19.80
CA TRP A 56 5.63 -3.21 20.35
C TRP A 56 6.28 -4.12 19.32
N ALA A 57 5.51 -4.89 18.56
CA ALA A 57 6.07 -5.79 17.53
C ALA A 57 6.81 -5.03 16.42
N LEU A 58 6.25 -3.93 15.90
CA LEU A 58 6.91 -3.11 14.90
C LEU A 58 8.22 -2.52 15.43
N TYR A 59 8.18 -1.87 16.60
CA TYR A 59 9.37 -1.27 17.19
C TYR A 59 10.43 -2.32 17.56
N GLY A 60 10.00 -3.43 18.15
CA GLY A 60 10.89 -4.53 18.53
C GLY A 60 11.59 -5.16 17.32
N ALA A 61 10.92 -5.23 16.16
CA ALA A 61 11.52 -5.71 14.93
C ALA A 61 12.60 -4.76 14.39
N VAL A 62 12.29 -3.46 14.29
CA VAL A 62 13.29 -2.46 13.89
C VAL A 62 14.50 -2.53 14.80
N ARG A 63 14.26 -2.57 16.11
CA ARG A 63 15.35 -2.63 17.09
C ARG A 63 16.16 -3.93 17.00
N ALA A 64 15.54 -5.07 16.75
CA ALA A 64 16.26 -6.34 16.59
C ALA A 64 17.21 -6.32 15.38
N VAL A 65 16.82 -5.67 14.29
CA VAL A 65 17.65 -5.54 13.09
C VAL A 65 18.77 -4.51 13.30
N ASP A 66 18.44 -3.40 13.96
CA ASP A 66 19.39 -2.36 14.38
C ASP A 66 20.47 -2.92 15.33
N ASP A 67 20.08 -3.67 16.37
CA ASP A 67 21.00 -4.34 17.29
C ASP A 67 21.92 -5.36 16.57
N LEU A 68 21.41 -6.01 15.51
CA LEU A 68 22.20 -6.93 14.69
C LEU A 68 23.21 -6.16 13.82
N ALA A 69 22.84 -5.02 13.26
CA ALA A 69 23.72 -4.16 12.48
C ALA A 69 24.81 -3.53 13.37
N ASP A 70 24.45 -3.14 14.59
CA ASP A 70 25.31 -2.46 15.56
C ASP A 70 26.16 -3.40 16.41
N ALA A 71 26.05 -4.72 16.23
CA ALA A 71 26.71 -5.68 17.11
C ALA A 71 28.23 -5.47 17.17
N VAL A 72 28.75 -5.40 18.39
CA VAL A 72 30.16 -5.15 18.72
C VAL A 72 30.76 -6.43 19.33
N GLY A 73 32.00 -6.76 18.95
CA GLY A 73 32.76 -7.87 19.52
C GLY A 73 33.28 -7.60 20.93
N SER A 74 33.92 -8.60 21.54
CA SER A 74 34.42 -8.53 22.93
C SER A 74 35.46 -7.44 23.20
N THR A 75 36.08 -6.90 22.15
CA THR A 75 37.14 -5.88 22.19
C THR A 75 36.63 -4.47 21.86
N GLY A 76 35.33 -4.28 21.61
CA GLY A 76 34.77 -2.97 21.23
C GLY A 76 34.79 -2.68 19.73
N GLU A 77 35.36 -3.57 18.90
CA GLU A 77 35.32 -3.47 17.44
C GLU A 77 34.04 -4.08 16.86
N ALA A 78 33.64 -3.67 15.65
CA ALA A 78 32.53 -4.26 14.90
C ALA A 78 32.62 -5.81 14.88
N ASP A 79 31.56 -6.51 15.29
CA ASP A 79 31.57 -7.98 15.27
C ASP A 79 31.68 -8.48 13.81
N PRO A 80 32.73 -9.25 13.45
CA PRO A 80 32.92 -9.75 12.09
C PRO A 80 31.73 -10.57 11.55
N GLY A 81 30.95 -11.19 12.44
CA GLY A 81 29.78 -11.99 12.11
C GLY A 81 28.46 -11.19 11.99
N ARG A 82 28.46 -9.88 12.26
CA ARG A 82 27.24 -9.07 12.35
C ARG A 82 26.50 -8.97 11.02
N ALA A 83 27.22 -8.73 9.92
CA ALA A 83 26.66 -8.68 8.57
C ALA A 83 26.00 -10.01 8.18
N GLY A 84 26.65 -11.14 8.49
CA GLY A 84 26.10 -12.47 8.21
C GLY A 84 24.84 -12.79 9.02
N ARG A 85 24.79 -12.38 10.30
CA ARG A 85 23.59 -12.55 11.14
C ARG A 85 22.44 -11.65 10.70
N LEU A 86 22.74 -10.41 10.32
CA LEU A 86 21.77 -9.47 9.76
C LEU A 86 21.16 -10.05 8.47
N GLU A 87 22.00 -10.52 7.55
CA GLU A 87 21.54 -11.11 6.29
C GLU A 87 20.71 -12.39 6.52
N ALA A 88 21.14 -13.25 7.45
CA ALA A 88 20.39 -14.44 7.82
C ALA A 88 19.02 -14.09 8.42
N TRP A 89 18.95 -13.05 9.25
CA TRP A 89 17.69 -12.59 9.83
C TRP A 89 16.74 -12.04 8.76
N ILE A 90 17.24 -11.21 7.85
CA ILE A 90 16.45 -10.61 6.76
C ILE A 90 16.00 -11.68 5.75
N SER A 91 16.90 -12.59 5.35
CA SER A 91 16.55 -13.70 4.45
C SER A 91 15.50 -14.62 5.06
N ALA A 92 15.57 -14.87 6.38
CA ALA A 92 14.56 -15.65 7.09
C ALA A 92 13.21 -14.92 7.16
N PHE A 93 13.18 -13.59 7.22
CA PHE A 93 11.93 -12.83 7.28
C PHE A 93 10.99 -13.12 6.08
N ASP A 94 11.50 -13.12 4.85
CA ASP A 94 10.66 -13.41 3.68
C ASP A 94 10.13 -14.85 3.67
N SER A 95 10.94 -15.79 4.15
CA SER A 95 10.53 -17.19 4.30
C SER A 95 9.46 -17.34 5.38
N ASP A 96 9.68 -16.74 6.54
CA ASP A 96 8.76 -16.80 7.67
C ASP A 96 7.43 -16.08 7.34
N LEU A 97 7.48 -14.97 6.57
CA LEU A 97 6.31 -14.26 6.09
C LEU A 97 5.47 -15.11 5.13
N ARG A 98 6.12 -15.84 4.20
CA ARG A 98 5.44 -16.82 3.32
C ARG A 98 4.83 -17.98 4.10
N ALA A 99 5.53 -18.45 5.14
CA ALA A 99 5.06 -19.53 6.00
C ALA A 99 3.97 -19.10 7.00
N GLY A 100 3.79 -17.78 7.20
CA GLY A 100 2.88 -17.22 8.19
C GLY A 100 3.34 -17.37 9.65
N GLN A 101 4.55 -17.87 9.87
CA GLN A 101 5.15 -18.09 11.19
C GLN A 101 6.67 -18.14 11.09
N GLY A 102 7.37 -17.71 12.15
CA GLY A 102 8.83 -17.73 12.23
C GLY A 102 9.36 -18.40 13.50
N SER A 103 10.60 -18.88 13.46
CA SER A 103 11.28 -19.51 14.62
C SER A 103 11.82 -18.48 15.62
N ASP A 104 12.21 -17.29 15.14
CA ASP A 104 12.65 -16.18 15.98
C ASP A 104 11.45 -15.53 16.70
N PRO A 105 11.52 -15.28 18.02
CA PRO A 105 10.41 -14.70 18.78
C PRO A 105 9.96 -13.32 18.27
N VAL A 106 10.90 -12.47 17.84
CA VAL A 106 10.59 -11.12 17.37
C VAL A 106 9.95 -11.19 15.97
N ARG A 107 10.52 -11.97 15.04
CA ARG A 107 9.90 -12.19 13.72
C ARG A 107 8.51 -12.81 13.83
N ARG A 108 8.31 -13.75 14.76
CA ARG A 108 6.98 -14.35 15.01
C ARG A 108 5.93 -13.30 15.38
N ALA A 109 6.26 -12.41 16.32
CA ALA A 109 5.36 -11.32 16.71
C ALA A 109 5.14 -10.30 15.59
N LEU A 110 6.18 -10.02 14.80
CA LEU A 110 6.12 -9.14 13.65
C LEU A 110 5.20 -9.70 12.56
N ILE A 111 5.40 -10.95 12.12
CA ILE A 111 4.62 -11.60 11.07
C ILE A 111 3.16 -11.71 11.48
N HIS A 112 2.90 -12.14 12.72
CA HIS A 112 1.55 -12.15 13.25
C HIS A 112 0.92 -10.75 13.18
N THR A 113 1.64 -9.70 13.60
CA THR A 113 1.16 -8.32 13.50
C THR A 113 0.89 -7.92 12.05
N MET A 114 1.80 -8.23 11.12
CA MET A 114 1.64 -7.88 9.71
C MET A 114 0.45 -8.56 9.07
N LEU A 115 0.22 -9.85 9.33
CA LEU A 115 -0.93 -10.58 8.80
C LEU A 115 -2.25 -10.10 9.43
N ASN A 116 -2.27 -9.90 10.73
CA ASN A 116 -3.44 -9.52 11.51
C ASN A 116 -3.92 -8.08 11.21
N TRP A 117 -2.99 -7.22 10.80
CA TRP A 117 -3.26 -5.82 10.43
C TRP A 117 -3.11 -5.55 8.92
N ASN A 118 -2.89 -6.59 8.11
CA ASN A 118 -2.68 -6.53 6.67
C ASN A 118 -1.63 -5.48 6.24
N LEU A 119 -0.46 -5.50 6.88
CA LEU A 119 0.63 -4.56 6.62
C LEU A 119 1.48 -5.05 5.43
N PRO A 120 1.72 -4.21 4.40
CA PRO A 120 2.58 -4.58 3.29
C PRO A 120 4.05 -4.69 3.75
N PRO A 121 4.83 -5.68 3.28
CA PRO A 121 6.22 -5.86 3.71
C PRO A 121 7.19 -4.81 3.15
N GLY A 122 6.83 -4.09 2.09
CA GLY A 122 7.76 -3.26 1.33
C GLY A 122 8.49 -2.17 2.14
N PHE A 123 7.90 -1.65 3.22
CA PHE A 123 8.60 -0.67 4.06
C PHE A 123 9.74 -1.28 4.87
N LEU A 124 9.60 -2.54 5.29
CA LEU A 124 10.66 -3.27 5.98
C LEU A 124 11.77 -3.65 5.00
N HIS A 125 11.42 -3.99 3.76
CA HIS A 125 12.43 -4.25 2.73
C HIS A 125 13.31 -3.02 2.46
N THR A 126 12.72 -1.82 2.39
CA THR A 126 13.50 -0.57 2.29
C THR A 126 14.40 -0.36 3.50
N LEU A 127 13.87 -0.52 4.71
CA LEU A 127 14.66 -0.45 5.95
C LEU A 127 15.83 -1.43 5.95
N PHE A 128 15.57 -2.69 5.58
CA PHE A 128 16.58 -3.75 5.56
C PHE A 128 17.68 -3.47 4.54
N GLU A 129 17.31 -2.96 3.36
CA GLU A 129 18.27 -2.63 2.32
C GLU A 129 19.21 -1.50 2.74
N GLU A 130 18.67 -0.45 3.35
CA GLU A 130 19.49 0.64 3.85
C GLU A 130 20.38 0.20 5.03
N LEU A 131 19.86 -0.61 5.97
CA LEU A 131 20.66 -1.14 7.08
C LEU A 131 21.76 -2.11 6.60
N ARG A 132 21.55 -2.88 5.52
CA ARG A 132 22.61 -3.69 4.88
C ARG A 132 23.76 -2.83 4.39
N GLN A 133 23.43 -1.67 3.81
CA GLN A 133 24.42 -0.74 3.29
C GLN A 133 25.15 0.02 4.41
N ASP A 134 24.58 0.02 5.62
CA ASP A 134 25.08 0.79 6.78
C ASP A 134 25.82 -0.06 7.84
N VAL A 135 26.12 -1.33 7.55
CA VAL A 135 26.90 -2.19 8.47
C VAL A 135 28.35 -1.70 8.67
N HIS A 136 28.76 -0.60 8.02
CA HIS A 136 30.10 -0.02 8.09
C HIS A 136 30.13 1.42 8.63
N GLY A 137 28.99 1.98 9.02
CA GLY A 137 28.89 3.33 9.59
C GLY A 137 28.83 4.44 8.55
N ARG A 138 27.63 4.97 8.33
CA ARG A 138 27.35 6.04 7.38
C ARG A 138 27.70 7.40 7.94
N GLN A 139 28.32 8.22 7.09
CA GLN A 139 28.59 9.62 7.36
C GLN A 139 27.77 10.45 6.38
N PHE A 140 27.17 11.53 6.88
CA PHE A 140 26.44 12.46 6.06
C PHE A 140 27.31 13.67 5.77
N THR A 141 27.47 14.03 4.50
CA THR A 141 28.15 15.27 4.11
C THR A 141 27.19 16.44 4.24
N THR A 142 25.95 16.26 3.76
CA THR A 142 24.95 17.33 3.66
C THR A 142 23.66 17.04 4.41
N TRP A 143 22.90 18.09 4.71
CA TRP A 143 21.53 17.98 5.23
C TRP A 143 20.59 17.24 4.28
N GLN A 144 20.86 17.28 2.97
CA GLN A 144 20.05 16.58 1.97
C GLN A 144 20.22 15.06 2.09
N GLU A 145 21.46 14.58 2.24
CA GLU A 145 21.76 13.16 2.47
C GLU A 145 21.14 12.67 3.78
N TRP A 146 21.31 13.44 4.86
CA TRP A 146 20.71 13.13 6.16
C TRP A 146 19.18 13.03 6.07
N ARG A 147 18.52 13.98 5.39
CA ARG A 147 17.05 13.96 5.18
C ARG A 147 16.61 12.81 4.28
N HIS A 148 17.35 12.52 3.22
CA HIS A 148 17.05 11.41 2.33
C HIS A 148 17.08 10.08 3.10
N TYR A 149 18.12 9.85 3.90
CA TYR A 149 18.22 8.68 4.75
C TYR A 149 17.04 8.55 5.73
N ASN A 150 16.73 9.63 6.44
CA ASN A 150 15.55 9.66 7.33
C ASN A 150 14.24 9.39 6.57
N SER A 151 14.10 9.85 5.32
CA SER A 151 12.91 9.56 4.51
C SER A 151 12.75 8.07 4.16
N LEU A 152 13.84 7.30 4.15
CA LEU A 152 13.87 5.88 3.77
C LEU A 152 13.76 4.94 4.98
N ILE A 153 14.36 5.30 6.12
CA ILE A 153 14.36 4.46 7.33
C ILE A 153 13.16 4.77 8.22
N ASN A 154 12.94 6.06 8.43
CA ASN A 154 12.27 6.55 9.63
C ASN A 154 10.85 7.02 9.34
N THR A 155 10.67 7.73 8.23
CA THR A 155 9.36 8.12 7.72
C THR A 155 8.45 6.89 7.51
N PRO A 156 8.90 5.76 6.92
CA PRO A 156 8.03 4.62 6.73
C PRO A 156 7.54 4.00 8.05
N LEU A 157 8.35 3.97 9.12
CA LEU A 157 7.92 3.45 10.41
C LEU A 157 6.82 4.30 11.05
N VAL A 158 6.99 5.62 11.08
CA VAL A 158 6.01 6.56 11.65
C VAL A 158 4.72 6.55 10.84
N LEU A 159 4.85 6.54 9.51
CA LEU A 159 3.72 6.38 8.60
C LEU A 159 2.98 5.06 8.85
N ARG A 160 3.68 3.93 9.03
CA ARG A 160 3.06 2.62 9.28
C ARG A 160 2.40 2.55 10.67
N ALA A 161 3.02 3.10 11.71
CA ALA A 161 2.40 3.27 13.01
C ALA A 161 1.12 4.16 12.91
N GLY A 162 1.19 5.24 12.13
CA GLY A 162 0.04 6.07 11.78
C GLY A 162 -1.08 5.31 11.07
N SER A 163 -0.76 4.44 10.10
CA SER A 163 -1.78 3.62 9.44
C SER A 163 -2.42 2.59 10.35
N LEU A 164 -1.69 2.01 11.32
CA LEU A 164 -2.32 1.14 12.31
C LEU A 164 -3.40 1.89 13.09
N LEU A 165 -3.10 3.13 13.46
CA LEU A 165 -4.02 4.01 14.19
C LEU A 165 -5.22 4.42 13.33
N LEU A 166 -5.03 4.66 12.03
CA LEU A 166 -6.09 5.05 11.10
C LEU A 166 -6.96 3.87 10.63
N ARG A 167 -6.35 2.70 10.40
CA ARG A 167 -7.06 1.44 10.16
C ARG A 167 -7.91 1.07 11.36
N ALA A 168 -7.39 1.26 12.58
CA ALA A 168 -8.17 1.09 13.80
C ALA A 168 -9.33 2.10 13.92
N ALA A 169 -9.28 3.23 13.20
CA ALA A 169 -10.37 4.20 13.09
C ALA A 169 -11.33 3.92 11.91
N GLY A 170 -11.21 2.78 11.21
CA GLY A 170 -12.06 2.41 10.08
C GLY A 170 -11.75 3.16 8.79
N LEU A 171 -10.70 3.98 8.78
CA LEU A 171 -10.21 4.69 7.61
C LEU A 171 -9.14 3.81 6.95
N SER A 172 -9.45 3.22 5.80
CA SER A 172 -8.43 2.55 4.97
C SER A 172 -7.65 3.60 4.17
N THR A 173 -6.86 4.40 4.87
CA THR A 173 -5.82 5.21 4.22
C THR A 173 -4.49 4.50 4.40
N GLU A 174 -3.90 4.06 3.29
CA GLU A 174 -2.46 3.76 3.28
C GLU A 174 -1.71 5.05 3.65
N PRO A 175 -0.57 4.99 4.35
CA PRO A 175 0.15 6.20 4.72
C PRO A 175 0.50 7.13 3.56
N GLU A 176 0.75 6.54 2.39
CA GLU A 176 0.97 7.22 1.12
C GLU A 176 -0.29 7.94 0.64
N ALA A 177 -1.48 7.42 0.95
CA ALA A 177 -2.76 8.05 0.67
C ALA A 177 -2.98 9.30 1.55
N ILE A 178 -2.62 9.25 2.84
CA ILE A 178 -2.65 10.42 3.74
C ILE A 178 -1.69 11.50 3.23
N ALA A 179 -0.47 11.08 2.87
CA ALA A 179 0.53 11.98 2.32
C ALA A 179 0.10 12.60 0.97
N SER A 180 -0.62 11.84 0.14
CA SER A 180 -1.07 12.31 -1.18
C SER A 180 -2.37 13.13 -1.16
N SER A 181 -3.25 12.90 -0.19
CA SER A 181 -4.57 13.55 -0.08
C SER A 181 -4.50 14.90 0.62
N VAL A 182 -3.50 15.10 1.48
CA VAL A 182 -3.25 16.36 2.18
C VAL A 182 -1.74 16.66 2.13
N PRO A 183 -1.22 17.21 1.02
CA PRO A 183 0.22 17.45 0.83
C PRO A 183 0.87 18.23 1.99
N ASP A 184 0.16 19.21 2.55
CA ASP A 184 0.63 19.98 3.71
C ASP A 184 0.78 19.12 4.97
N ALA A 185 -0.12 18.15 5.18
CA ALA A 185 -0.01 17.21 6.29
C ALA A 185 1.12 16.19 6.08
N ALA A 186 1.42 15.84 4.82
CA ALA A 186 2.56 14.99 4.47
C ALA A 186 3.89 15.67 4.80
N VAL A 187 4.03 16.92 4.35
CA VAL A 187 5.19 17.77 4.63
C VAL A 187 5.31 18.01 6.14
N ALA A 188 4.19 18.26 6.83
CA ALA A 188 4.17 18.39 8.28
C ALA A 188 4.62 17.09 8.99
N CYS A 189 4.09 15.93 8.59
CA CYS A 189 4.50 14.64 9.16
C CYS A 189 5.99 14.37 8.91
N GLN A 190 6.49 14.62 7.70
CA GLN A 190 7.91 14.50 7.40
C GLN A 190 8.75 15.44 8.26
N THR A 191 8.31 16.69 8.44
CA THR A 191 8.99 17.68 9.28
C THR A 191 9.01 17.26 10.76
N ALA A 192 7.93 16.66 11.27
CA ALA A 192 7.86 16.10 12.61
C ALA A 192 8.81 14.90 12.78
N VAL A 193 8.86 14.01 11.79
CA VAL A 193 9.81 12.90 11.74
C VAL A 193 11.24 13.44 11.79
N GLU A 194 11.60 14.38 10.93
CA GLU A 194 12.93 15.00 10.93
C GLU A 194 13.27 15.61 12.31
N ALA A 195 12.30 16.22 13.00
CA ALA A 195 12.51 16.74 14.34
C ALA A 195 12.75 15.65 15.40
N ILE A 196 12.02 14.54 15.33
CA ILE A 196 12.18 13.38 16.21
C ILE A 196 13.59 12.81 16.05
N TYR A 197 14.03 12.54 14.82
CA TYR A 197 15.33 11.92 14.58
C TYR A 197 16.50 12.87 14.79
N LEU A 198 16.30 14.18 14.60
CA LEU A 198 17.29 15.17 15.05
C LEU A 198 17.39 15.20 16.57
N THR A 199 16.27 15.01 17.30
CA THR A 199 16.29 14.90 18.77
C THR A 199 17.06 13.66 19.20
N ASP A 200 16.80 12.52 18.58
CA ASP A 200 17.47 11.27 18.91
C ASP A 200 18.98 11.35 18.58
N ALA A 201 19.37 11.92 17.44
CA ALA A 201 20.78 12.17 17.10
C ALA A 201 21.52 13.05 18.11
N LEU A 202 20.84 13.98 18.80
CA LEU A 202 21.44 14.79 19.86
C LEU A 202 21.52 14.04 21.19
N VAL A 203 20.47 13.30 21.53
CA VAL A 203 20.28 12.67 22.84
C VAL A 203 21.09 11.38 22.94
N ASP A 204 21.21 10.65 21.84
CA ASP A 204 21.93 9.38 21.75
C ASP A 204 23.39 9.59 21.29
N LEU A 205 23.84 10.85 21.18
CA LEU A 205 25.19 11.22 20.74
C LEU A 205 26.29 10.49 21.51
N SER A 206 26.16 10.29 22.83
CA SER A 206 27.16 9.55 23.61
C SER A 206 27.34 8.10 23.12
N ASP A 207 26.22 7.47 22.76
CA ASP A 207 26.17 6.06 22.36
C ASP A 207 26.68 5.91 20.92
N ASP A 208 26.39 6.89 20.06
CA ASP A 208 26.97 6.97 18.70
C ASP A 208 28.48 7.20 18.74
N LEU A 209 28.96 8.06 19.65
CA LEU A 209 30.39 8.32 19.83
C LEU A 209 31.13 7.09 20.37
N ASP A 210 30.52 6.27 21.24
CA ASP A 210 31.08 4.97 21.67
C ASP A 210 31.33 4.04 20.48
N ARG A 211 30.58 4.19 19.39
CA ARG A 211 30.71 3.42 18.15
C ARG A 211 31.62 4.11 17.11
N GLY A 212 32.18 5.28 17.43
CA GLY A 212 32.99 6.07 16.50
C GLY A 212 32.18 6.79 15.42
N HIS A 213 30.88 6.99 15.64
CA HIS A 213 29.97 7.64 14.71
C HIS A 213 29.57 9.03 15.22
N VAL A 214 29.35 9.96 14.28
CA VAL A 214 28.76 11.27 14.57
C VAL A 214 27.50 11.38 13.72
N PRO A 215 26.30 11.37 14.32
CA PRO A 215 25.01 11.25 13.63
C PRO A 215 24.54 12.57 12.98
N LEU A 216 25.44 13.54 12.85
CA LEU A 216 25.19 14.87 12.28
C LEU A 216 25.94 15.05 10.95
N PRO A 217 25.35 15.77 9.98
CA PRO A 217 26.01 16.03 8.71
C PRO A 217 27.21 16.96 8.87
N GLN A 218 28.25 16.76 8.05
CA GLN A 218 29.46 17.58 8.07
C GLN A 218 29.14 19.07 7.84
N GLU A 219 28.21 19.38 6.94
CA GLU A 219 27.66 20.72 6.72
C GLU A 219 27.21 21.41 8.02
N ALA A 220 26.54 20.69 8.93
CA ALA A 220 26.09 21.27 10.21
C ALA A 220 27.24 21.55 11.18
N LEU A 221 28.31 20.75 11.11
CA LEU A 221 29.51 20.94 11.93
C LEU A 221 30.32 22.13 11.40
N ASP A 222 30.50 22.22 10.09
CA ASP A 222 31.24 23.29 9.41
C ASP A 222 30.55 24.65 9.63
N ASP A 223 29.22 24.72 9.45
CA ASP A 223 28.41 25.92 9.71
C ASP A 223 28.53 26.44 11.14
N ALA A 224 28.81 25.54 12.09
CA ALA A 224 28.95 25.87 13.50
C ALA A 224 30.41 26.02 13.96
N GLY A 225 31.39 25.76 13.11
CA GLY A 225 32.81 25.74 13.48
C GLY A 225 33.17 24.64 14.48
N VAL A 226 32.48 23.49 14.42
CA VAL A 226 32.71 22.33 15.29
C VAL A 226 33.55 21.29 14.56
N LEU A 227 34.68 20.88 15.14
CA LEU A 227 35.50 19.84 14.53
C LEU A 227 34.96 18.45 14.91
N ARG A 228 34.81 17.58 13.91
CA ARG A 228 34.41 16.18 14.10
C ARG A 228 35.35 15.43 15.06
N THR A 229 36.65 15.74 15.00
CA THR A 229 37.67 15.16 15.90
C THR A 229 37.45 15.53 17.36
N ASP A 230 36.93 16.72 17.65
CA ASP A 230 36.64 17.15 19.02
C ASP A 230 35.48 16.35 19.60
N LEU A 231 34.44 16.10 18.79
CA LEU A 231 33.30 15.27 19.19
C LEU A 231 33.73 13.83 19.47
N LEU A 232 34.50 13.21 18.56
CA LEU A 232 35.04 11.85 18.74
C LEU A 232 35.93 11.73 19.97
N ALA A 233 36.67 12.78 20.30
CA ALA A 233 37.48 12.86 21.51
C ALA A 233 36.70 13.32 22.76
N ARG A 234 35.38 13.52 22.64
CA ARG A 234 34.47 13.99 23.71
C ARG A 234 34.87 15.33 24.34
N HIS A 235 35.50 16.19 23.56
CA HIS A 235 35.86 17.55 23.96
C HIS A 235 34.70 18.52 23.72
N ALA A 236 34.11 19.02 24.80
CA ALA A 236 33.10 20.06 24.74
C ALA A 236 33.74 21.41 24.40
N THR A 237 33.25 22.06 23.35
CA THR A 237 33.63 23.43 22.97
C THR A 237 32.41 24.36 23.06
N PRO A 238 32.61 25.68 23.25
CA PRO A 238 31.49 26.64 23.20
C PRO A 238 30.70 26.58 21.89
N ALA A 239 31.40 26.36 20.77
CA ALA A 239 30.81 26.18 19.44
C ALA A 239 29.88 24.95 19.37
N PHE A 240 30.30 23.83 19.98
CA PHE A 240 29.47 22.63 20.08
C PHE A 240 28.22 22.87 20.93
N GLU A 241 28.35 23.51 22.10
CA GLU A 241 27.18 23.77 22.93
C GLU A 241 26.15 24.68 22.24
N ASP A 242 26.63 25.66 21.49
CA ASP A 242 25.81 26.58 20.70
C ASP A 242 25.13 25.87 19.51
N LEU A 243 25.85 24.95 18.82
CA LEU A 243 25.27 24.07 17.81
C LEU A 243 24.10 23.25 18.36
N VAL A 244 24.29 22.59 19.51
CA VAL A 244 23.24 21.78 20.14
C VAL A 244 22.01 22.63 20.46
N ARG A 245 22.18 23.83 21.04
CA ARG A 245 21.06 24.73 21.33
C ARG A 245 20.30 25.13 20.06
N ARG A 246 21.01 25.49 18.99
CA ARG A 246 20.39 25.81 17.70
C ARG A 246 19.62 24.63 17.09
N LEU A 247 20.22 23.43 17.10
CA LEU A 247 19.57 22.23 16.58
C LEU A 247 18.35 21.85 17.41
N ALA A 248 18.44 21.97 18.74
CA ALA A 248 17.31 21.71 19.63
C ALA A 248 16.16 22.70 19.41
N ASP A 249 16.45 23.99 19.23
CA ASP A 249 15.46 25.02 18.91
C ASP A 249 14.82 24.80 17.53
N ARG A 250 15.61 24.35 16.55
CA ARG A 250 15.13 23.98 15.21
C ARG A 250 14.17 22.80 15.27
N ALA A 251 14.56 21.72 15.95
CA ALA A 251 13.70 20.55 16.16
C ALA A 251 12.41 20.92 16.88
N ARG A 252 12.47 21.78 17.92
CA ARG A 252 11.28 22.27 18.62
C ARG A 252 10.34 23.03 17.68
N THR A 253 10.89 23.93 16.85
CA THR A 253 10.10 24.71 15.88
C THR A 253 9.39 23.80 14.87
N TRP A 254 10.04 22.73 14.43
CA TRP A 254 9.46 21.74 13.52
C TRP A 254 8.33 20.93 14.17
N LEU A 255 8.49 20.52 15.43
CA LEU A 255 7.43 19.87 16.19
C LEU A 255 6.21 20.79 16.36
N ASP A 256 6.42 22.08 16.59
CA ASP A 256 5.32 23.05 16.83
C ASP A 256 4.53 23.41 15.57
N ARG A 257 5.12 23.24 14.37
CA ARG A 257 4.48 23.55 13.08
C ARG A 257 3.72 22.39 12.46
N THR A 258 3.61 21.26 13.15
CA THR A 258 2.95 20.06 12.62
C THR A 258 1.48 20.00 13.05
N PRO A 259 0.50 20.42 12.23
CA PRO A 259 -0.90 20.26 12.58
C PRO A 259 -1.27 18.76 12.62
N LEU A 260 -1.98 18.35 13.67
CA LEU A 260 -2.63 17.04 13.70
C LEU A 260 -3.72 17.01 12.62
N PRO A 261 -3.81 15.95 11.80
CA PRO A 261 -4.88 15.80 10.81
C PRO A 261 -6.28 15.98 11.41
N PRO A 262 -7.18 16.74 10.77
CA PRO A 262 -8.57 16.81 11.20
C PRO A 262 -9.24 15.44 11.06
N GLY A 263 -10.11 15.07 12.00
CA GLY A 263 -10.82 13.78 11.98
C GLY A 263 -10.07 12.61 12.63
N LEU A 264 -8.92 12.86 13.27
CA LEU A 264 -8.26 11.86 14.11
C LEU A 264 -9.12 11.46 15.32
N HIS A 265 -9.14 10.17 15.63
CA HIS A 265 -9.80 9.67 16.83
C HIS A 265 -9.26 10.40 18.08
N PRO A 266 -10.11 10.92 18.99
CA PRO A 266 -9.67 11.75 20.11
C PRO A 266 -8.60 11.10 20.99
N ALA A 267 -8.68 9.78 21.22
CA ALA A 267 -7.66 9.09 22.01
C ALA A 267 -6.30 8.96 21.30
N VAL A 268 -6.30 8.94 19.96
CA VAL A 268 -5.07 8.97 19.16
C VAL A 268 -4.46 10.37 19.18
N GLY A 269 -5.28 11.41 19.08
CA GLY A 269 -4.83 12.80 19.28
C GLY A 269 -4.12 12.98 20.62
N VAL A 270 -4.71 12.47 21.71
CA VAL A 270 -4.08 12.49 23.05
C VAL A 270 -2.74 11.77 23.09
N ALA A 271 -2.60 10.64 22.36
CA ALA A 271 -1.35 9.90 22.31
C ALA A 271 -0.25 10.67 21.54
N LEU A 272 -0.60 11.29 20.42
CA LEU A 272 0.31 12.11 19.62
C LEU A 272 0.72 13.39 20.36
N ASP A 273 -0.21 14.06 21.06
CA ASP A 273 0.10 15.20 21.92
C ASP A 273 1.13 14.82 23.00
N ALA A 274 0.87 13.71 23.70
CA ALA A 274 1.78 13.21 24.72
C ALA A 274 3.15 12.83 24.16
N TYR A 275 3.19 12.29 22.94
CA TYR A 275 4.43 11.99 22.23
C TYR A 275 5.23 13.27 21.95
N THR A 276 4.60 14.28 21.34
CA THR A 276 5.24 15.57 21.04
C THR A 276 5.71 16.28 22.31
N ASP A 277 4.91 16.28 23.38
CA ASP A 277 5.29 16.90 24.67
C ASP A 277 6.50 16.22 25.32
N LEU A 278 6.60 14.89 25.21
CA LEU A 278 7.77 14.15 25.69
C LEU A 278 9.03 14.47 24.88
N TYR A 279 8.92 14.62 23.56
CA TYR A 279 10.05 15.07 22.73
C TYR A 279 10.46 16.51 23.03
N ARG A 280 9.52 17.43 23.26
CA ARG A 280 9.82 18.79 23.74
C ARG A 280 10.58 18.77 25.06
N LEU A 281 10.18 17.91 25.99
CA LEU A 281 10.88 17.74 27.27
C LEU A 281 12.31 17.21 27.06
N ARG A 282 12.51 16.29 26.11
CA ARG A 282 13.81 15.72 25.76
C ARG A 282 14.74 16.74 25.12
N LEU A 283 14.22 17.53 24.18
CA LEU A 283 14.92 18.66 23.56
C LEU A 283 15.33 19.71 24.59
N LYS A 284 14.45 20.02 25.55
CA LYS A 284 14.78 20.91 26.65
C LYS A 284 15.93 20.36 27.50
N ALA A 285 15.89 19.07 27.85
CA ALA A 285 16.96 18.44 28.62
C ALA A 285 18.32 18.46 27.88
N ALA A 286 18.30 18.26 26.55
CA ALA A 286 19.50 18.37 25.72
C ALA A 286 20.05 19.81 25.66
N ALA A 287 19.17 20.81 25.47
CA ALA A 287 19.56 22.21 25.39
C ALA A 287 20.04 22.81 26.73
N ASP A 288 19.51 22.32 27.85
CA ASP A 288 19.88 22.78 29.21
C ASP A 288 21.29 22.31 29.61
N ALA A 289 21.79 21.20 29.04
CA ALA A 289 23.12 20.67 29.36
C ALA A 289 23.87 20.09 28.12
N PRO A 290 24.20 20.90 27.10
CA PRO A 290 24.77 20.40 25.84
C PRO A 290 26.07 19.60 26.00
N ALA A 291 27.00 20.07 26.83
CA ALA A 291 28.28 19.38 27.05
C ALA A 291 28.12 17.97 27.65
N ALA A 292 27.03 17.72 28.38
CA ALA A 292 26.78 16.41 28.96
C ALA A 292 26.45 15.34 27.90
N LEU A 293 25.94 15.75 26.73
CA LEU A 293 25.55 14.86 25.63
C LEU A 293 26.74 14.06 25.05
N LEU A 294 27.96 14.57 25.17
CA LEU A 294 29.17 13.84 24.74
C LEU A 294 29.48 12.62 25.62
N ASN A 295 28.90 12.56 26.82
CA ASN A 295 29.28 11.57 27.83
C ASN A 295 28.12 10.73 28.33
N ARG A 296 26.88 11.22 28.23
CA ARG A 296 25.70 10.50 28.69
C ARG A 296 24.44 10.97 28.00
N ARG A 297 23.49 10.05 27.91
CA ARG A 297 22.11 10.32 27.56
C ARG A 297 21.43 11.20 28.63
N PRO A 298 20.75 12.30 28.26
CA PRO A 298 19.95 13.10 29.19
C PRO A 298 18.76 12.31 29.73
N GLU A 299 18.59 12.30 31.06
CA GLU A 299 17.45 11.65 31.70
C GLU A 299 16.21 12.55 31.70
N LEU A 300 15.05 11.98 31.35
CA LEU A 300 13.77 12.67 31.49
C LEU A 300 13.29 12.61 32.97
N PRO A 301 13.10 13.77 33.64
CA PRO A 301 12.69 13.79 35.04
C PRO A 301 11.39 13.03 35.27
N ARG A 302 11.38 12.07 36.20
CA ARG A 302 10.21 11.22 36.48
C ARG A 302 8.95 12.04 36.79
N SER A 303 9.11 13.14 37.53
CA SER A 303 8.03 14.06 37.87
C SER A 303 7.44 14.77 36.66
N ALA A 304 8.28 15.23 35.73
CA ALA A 304 7.85 15.89 34.49
C ALA A 304 7.10 14.90 33.57
N ARG A 305 7.64 13.68 33.40
CA ARG A 305 6.94 12.62 32.64
C ARG A 305 5.57 12.28 33.24
N LEU A 306 5.49 12.15 34.57
CA LEU A 306 4.22 11.86 35.24
C LEU A 306 3.19 12.99 35.06
N ARG A 307 3.62 14.26 35.10
CA ARG A 307 2.75 15.42 34.85
C ARG A 307 2.17 15.42 33.44
N LEU A 308 2.90 14.92 32.44
CA LEU A 308 2.41 14.80 31.06
C LEU A 308 1.53 13.55 30.88
N LEU A 309 2.00 12.39 31.37
CA LEU A 309 1.38 11.10 31.08
C LEU A 309 0.13 10.80 31.91
N LEU A 310 0.05 11.23 33.18
CA LEU A 310 -1.13 10.98 34.02
C LEU A 310 -2.41 11.59 33.44
N PRO A 311 -2.47 12.90 33.10
CA PRO A 311 -3.65 13.47 32.48
C PRO A 311 -3.90 12.91 31.08
N ALA A 312 -2.84 12.60 30.30
CA ALA A 312 -3.00 11.93 29.00
C ALA A 312 -3.64 10.54 29.15
N ARG A 313 -3.26 9.75 30.15
CA ARG A 313 -3.89 8.44 30.43
C ARG A 313 -5.36 8.57 30.77
N ALA A 314 -5.73 9.53 31.61
CA ALA A 314 -7.13 9.77 31.97
C ALA A 314 -7.95 10.17 30.74
N ARG A 315 -7.45 11.13 29.94
CA ARG A 315 -8.10 11.57 28.69
C ARG A 315 -8.21 10.45 27.66
N ALA A 316 -7.14 9.67 27.46
CA ALA A 316 -7.16 8.55 26.53
C ALA A 316 -8.16 7.46 26.98
N ALA A 317 -8.16 7.09 28.26
CA ALA A 317 -9.12 6.12 28.80
C ALA A 317 -10.58 6.58 28.64
N LEU A 318 -10.85 7.85 28.93
CA LEU A 318 -12.17 8.45 28.71
C LEU A 318 -12.55 8.44 27.23
N ALA A 319 -11.64 8.85 26.34
CA ALA A 319 -11.88 8.87 24.90
C ALA A 319 -12.14 7.46 24.33
N TRP A 320 -11.36 6.45 24.73
CA TRP A 320 -11.63 5.05 24.34
C TRP A 320 -12.96 4.51 24.90
N GLY A 321 -13.42 5.03 26.04
CA GLY A 321 -14.70 4.64 26.63
C GLY A 321 -15.91 5.32 25.99
N LEU A 322 -15.79 6.61 25.64
CA LEU A 322 -16.86 7.39 25.01
C LEU A 322 -17.01 7.10 23.51
N PHE A 323 -15.91 6.73 22.87
CA PHE A 323 -15.86 6.35 21.47
C PHE A 323 -15.29 4.92 21.36
N PRO A 324 -16.05 3.88 21.76
CA PRO A 324 -15.60 2.51 21.66
C PRO A 324 -15.57 2.08 20.19
N PHE A 325 -14.40 1.67 19.70
CA PHE A 325 -14.21 1.17 18.33
C PHE A 325 -14.24 -0.36 18.31
N PRO A 326 -14.88 -1.00 17.32
CA PRO A 326 -14.63 -2.40 17.05
C PRO A 326 -13.21 -2.52 16.47
N ILE A 327 -12.22 -2.72 17.34
CA ILE A 327 -10.89 -3.14 16.91
C ILE A 327 -11.03 -4.58 16.46
N GLN A 328 -11.42 -4.80 15.22
CA GLN A 328 -11.26 -6.09 14.57
C GLN A 328 -9.96 -6.05 13.79
N PRO A 329 -8.90 -6.71 14.28
CA PRO A 329 -7.89 -7.18 13.37
C PRO A 329 -8.60 -8.03 12.32
N CYS A 330 -8.32 -7.80 11.05
CA CYS A 330 -8.86 -8.59 9.97
C CYS A 330 -7.78 -9.60 9.60
N PRO A 331 -7.69 -10.77 10.26
CA PRO A 331 -6.83 -11.81 9.74
C PRO A 331 -7.33 -12.19 8.33
N PRO A 332 -6.46 -12.72 7.44
CA PRO A 332 -6.98 -13.49 6.31
C PRO A 332 -7.96 -14.52 6.87
N PRO A 333 -9.06 -14.85 6.16
CA PRO A 333 -10.04 -15.79 6.66
C PRO A 333 -9.30 -17.05 7.10
N LEU A 334 -9.38 -17.35 8.40
CA LEU A 334 -8.93 -18.63 8.94
C LEU A 334 -9.58 -19.71 8.08
N ALA A 335 -8.81 -20.75 7.73
CA ALA A 335 -9.35 -21.94 7.10
C ALA A 335 -10.68 -22.29 7.79
N PRO A 336 -11.77 -22.57 7.04
CA PRO A 336 -13.05 -22.82 7.65
C PRO A 336 -12.85 -23.91 8.71
N ALA A 337 -13.18 -23.59 9.96
CA ALA A 337 -13.36 -24.62 10.97
C ALA A 337 -14.28 -25.68 10.35
N GLU A 338 -13.86 -26.93 10.42
CA GLU A 338 -14.56 -28.08 9.83
C GLU A 338 -16.06 -27.91 10.06
N MET A 339 -16.78 -27.62 8.98
CA MET A 339 -18.23 -27.66 9.02
C MET A 339 -18.61 -29.10 9.33
N PRO A 340 -19.49 -29.35 10.31
CA PRO A 340 -20.02 -30.68 10.51
C PRO A 340 -20.65 -31.15 9.19
N GLU A 341 -20.35 -32.38 8.80
CA GLU A 341 -20.82 -33.00 7.57
C GLU A 341 -22.31 -32.69 7.36
N ARG A 342 -22.64 -32.15 6.17
CA ARG A 342 -24.04 -31.95 5.77
C ARG A 342 -24.75 -33.31 5.77
N PRO A 343 -25.87 -33.49 6.51
CA PRO A 343 -26.78 -34.56 6.18
C PRO A 343 -27.40 -34.27 4.81
N GLY A 344 -27.57 -35.33 4.02
CA GLY A 344 -27.90 -35.26 2.60
C GLY A 344 -29.17 -34.49 2.24
N GLY A 345 -29.16 -34.04 0.98
CA GLY A 345 -30.32 -33.79 0.12
C GLY A 345 -31.55 -33.15 0.75
N ALA A 346 -31.67 -31.83 0.61
CA ALA A 346 -32.98 -31.18 0.49
C ALA A 346 -32.86 -30.01 -0.49
N GLU A 347 -33.68 -30.06 -1.54
CA GLU A 347 -33.79 -29.07 -2.61
C GLU A 347 -34.05 -27.67 -2.05
N ALA A 348 -33.18 -26.73 -2.38
CA ALA A 348 -33.41 -25.32 -2.13
C ALA A 348 -34.40 -24.79 -3.19
N THR A 349 -35.62 -24.52 -2.74
CA THR A 349 -36.66 -23.84 -3.53
C THR A 349 -36.15 -22.49 -4.02
N CYS A 350 -36.05 -22.36 -5.34
CA CYS A 350 -35.66 -21.14 -6.05
C CYS A 350 -36.75 -20.07 -5.87
N SER A 351 -36.39 -18.93 -5.29
CA SER A 351 -37.26 -17.74 -5.29
C SER A 351 -37.50 -17.28 -6.74
N PRO A 352 -38.72 -16.83 -7.10
CA PRO A 352 -39.02 -16.47 -8.48
C PRO A 352 -38.23 -15.23 -8.92
N PRO A 353 -37.84 -15.15 -10.21
CA PRO A 353 -37.09 -14.01 -10.74
C PRO A 353 -37.97 -12.76 -10.69
N ALA A 354 -37.44 -11.69 -10.09
CA ALA A 354 -38.02 -10.36 -10.22
C ALA A 354 -38.21 -10.03 -11.71
N GLN A 355 -39.40 -9.57 -12.08
CA GLN A 355 -39.76 -9.24 -13.46
C GLN A 355 -38.74 -8.25 -14.06
N ARG A 356 -37.98 -8.73 -15.06
CA ARG A 356 -36.88 -8.01 -15.70
C ARG A 356 -37.42 -6.98 -16.70
N ARG A 357 -36.82 -5.80 -16.73
CA ARG A 357 -36.96 -4.88 -17.88
C ARG A 357 -36.07 -5.39 -19.03
N PRO A 358 -36.58 -5.49 -20.27
CA PRO A 358 -35.75 -5.85 -21.41
C PRO A 358 -34.65 -4.81 -21.64
N ALA A 359 -33.45 -5.27 -22.02
CA ALA A 359 -32.33 -4.39 -22.34
C ALA A 359 -32.65 -3.49 -23.54
N VAL A 360 -32.14 -2.26 -23.51
CA VAL A 360 -32.36 -1.27 -24.57
C VAL A 360 -31.27 -1.42 -25.63
N ALA A 361 -31.64 -1.29 -26.91
CA ALA A 361 -30.67 -1.25 -27.99
C ALA A 361 -29.82 0.03 -27.92
N PRO A 362 -28.52 -0.03 -28.23
CA PRO A 362 -27.65 1.14 -28.22
C PRO A 362 -28.16 2.23 -29.18
N HIS A 363 -27.92 3.49 -28.83
CA HIS A 363 -28.27 4.62 -29.70
C HIS A 363 -27.41 4.61 -30.98
N PRO A 364 -28.00 4.86 -32.17
CA PRO A 364 -27.24 4.88 -33.41
C PRO A 364 -26.23 6.03 -33.42
N HIS A 365 -25.09 5.82 -34.07
CA HIS A 365 -24.07 6.86 -34.21
C HIS A 365 -24.63 8.11 -34.93
N PRO A 366 -24.28 9.34 -34.50
CA PRO A 366 -24.80 10.58 -35.11
C PRO A 366 -24.57 10.71 -36.62
N SER A 367 -23.53 10.06 -37.16
CA SER A 367 -23.26 10.06 -38.61
C SER A 367 -24.17 9.13 -39.43
N GLY A 368 -25.04 8.33 -38.78
CA GLY A 368 -25.85 7.32 -39.46
C GLY A 368 -25.09 6.06 -39.89
N ALA A 369 -23.81 5.93 -39.53
CA ALA A 369 -23.02 4.74 -39.84
C ALA A 369 -23.64 3.48 -39.20
N ARG A 370 -23.37 2.32 -39.80
CA ARG A 370 -23.82 1.01 -39.33
C ARG A 370 -22.63 0.06 -39.27
N PRO A 371 -22.66 -0.96 -38.39
CA PRO A 371 -21.58 -1.93 -38.30
C PRO A 371 -21.38 -2.65 -39.64
N PRO A 372 -20.13 -2.93 -40.03
CA PRO A 372 -19.83 -3.73 -41.20
C PRO A 372 -20.34 -5.17 -41.03
N GLN A 373 -20.73 -5.79 -42.14
CA GLN A 373 -21.15 -7.19 -42.16
C GLN A 373 -19.92 -8.08 -42.31
N LEU A 374 -19.55 -8.77 -41.24
CA LEU A 374 -18.39 -9.67 -41.20
C LEU A 374 -18.84 -11.12 -40.97
N PRO A 375 -18.20 -12.11 -41.63
CA PRO A 375 -18.42 -13.52 -41.29
C PRO A 375 -18.09 -13.79 -39.82
N VAL A 376 -18.86 -14.65 -39.16
CA VAL A 376 -18.70 -14.95 -37.72
C VAL A 376 -17.30 -15.48 -37.40
N GLU A 377 -16.72 -16.28 -38.30
CA GLU A 377 -15.36 -16.81 -38.18
C GLU A 377 -14.25 -15.76 -38.32
N ALA A 378 -14.56 -14.61 -38.92
CA ALA A 378 -13.63 -13.50 -39.09
C ALA A 378 -13.70 -12.50 -37.94
N MET A 379 -14.73 -12.57 -37.09
CA MET A 379 -14.87 -11.70 -35.93
C MET A 379 -13.86 -12.07 -34.82
N PRO A 380 -13.18 -11.08 -34.22
CA PRO A 380 -12.48 -11.30 -32.97
C PRO A 380 -13.51 -11.57 -31.88
N ARG A 381 -13.27 -12.57 -31.05
CA ARG A 381 -14.09 -12.83 -29.86
C ARG A 381 -13.78 -11.82 -28.77
N HIS A 382 -12.51 -11.43 -28.64
CA HIS A 382 -12.05 -10.51 -27.59
C HIS A 382 -11.15 -9.40 -28.13
N VAL A 383 -11.62 -8.16 -27.98
CA VAL A 383 -10.83 -6.95 -28.27
C VAL A 383 -10.42 -6.29 -26.96
N ALA A 384 -9.13 -5.95 -26.83
CA ALA A 384 -8.61 -5.19 -25.70
C ALA A 384 -8.06 -3.85 -26.16
N ILE A 385 -8.38 -2.74 -25.47
CA ILE A 385 -8.02 -1.39 -25.92
C ILE A 385 -7.25 -0.63 -24.84
N VAL A 386 -6.06 -0.15 -25.20
CA VAL A 386 -5.30 0.84 -24.44
C VAL A 386 -5.71 2.24 -24.88
N MET A 387 -6.46 2.93 -24.01
CA MET A 387 -7.07 4.25 -24.25
C MET A 387 -6.07 5.39 -24.01
N ASP A 388 -5.05 5.49 -24.87
CA ASP A 388 -3.97 6.48 -24.74
C ASP A 388 -4.17 7.69 -25.66
N GLY A 389 -3.50 8.80 -25.33
CA GLY A 389 -3.54 10.06 -26.09
C GLY A 389 -4.42 11.15 -25.48
N ASN A 390 -5.16 10.90 -24.39
CA ASN A 390 -6.05 11.88 -23.73
C ASN A 390 -5.37 13.23 -23.45
N GLY A 391 -4.28 13.19 -22.70
CA GLY A 391 -3.55 14.41 -22.33
C GLY A 391 -2.88 15.10 -23.51
N ARG A 392 -2.31 14.34 -24.46
CA ARG A 392 -1.69 14.90 -25.69
C ARG A 392 -2.72 15.63 -26.56
N TRP A 393 -3.91 15.04 -26.70
CA TRP A 393 -5.02 15.64 -27.45
C TRP A 393 -5.47 16.99 -26.87
N ALA A 394 -5.58 17.07 -25.54
CA ALA A 394 -5.96 18.31 -24.85
C ALA A 394 -4.86 19.38 -24.98
N THR A 395 -3.60 19.00 -24.72
CA THR A 395 -2.46 19.92 -24.86
C THR A 395 -2.33 20.47 -26.28
N ALA A 396 -2.52 19.64 -27.31
CA ALA A 396 -2.49 20.09 -28.71
C ALA A 396 -3.58 21.10 -29.07
N ARG A 397 -4.63 21.23 -28.24
CA ARG A 397 -5.76 22.17 -28.42
C ARG A 397 -5.72 23.34 -27.44
N GLY A 398 -4.64 23.47 -26.65
CA GLY A 398 -4.55 24.48 -25.60
C GLY A 398 -5.51 24.25 -24.42
N LEU A 399 -6.02 23.03 -24.26
CA LEU A 399 -6.97 22.66 -23.20
C LEU A 399 -6.24 22.01 -22.01
N PRO A 400 -6.78 22.11 -20.78
CA PRO A 400 -6.34 21.32 -19.64
C PRO A 400 -6.36 19.81 -19.93
N ARG A 401 -5.37 19.06 -19.44
CA ARG A 401 -5.30 17.60 -19.64
C ARG A 401 -6.54 16.84 -19.17
N THR A 402 -7.23 17.39 -18.17
CA THR A 402 -8.50 16.87 -17.62
C THR A 402 -9.62 16.85 -18.67
N ASP A 403 -9.65 17.80 -19.60
CA ASP A 403 -10.67 17.86 -20.64
C ASP A 403 -10.48 16.74 -21.68
N GLY A 404 -9.24 16.30 -21.89
CA GLY A 404 -8.95 15.11 -22.69
C GLY A 404 -9.57 13.85 -22.09
N HIS A 405 -9.52 13.70 -20.76
CA HIS A 405 -10.14 12.56 -20.07
C HIS A 405 -11.65 12.60 -20.13
N ARG A 406 -12.27 13.80 -19.99
CA ARG A 406 -13.73 13.98 -20.15
C ARG A 406 -14.19 13.59 -21.54
N GLN A 407 -13.51 14.06 -22.59
CA GLN A 407 -13.82 13.64 -23.96
C GLN A 407 -13.58 12.14 -24.18
N GLY A 408 -12.57 11.58 -23.49
CA GLY A 408 -12.31 10.16 -23.47
C GLY A 408 -13.45 9.31 -22.87
N VAL A 409 -14.25 9.86 -21.96
CA VAL A 409 -15.45 9.17 -21.43
C VAL A 409 -16.51 9.02 -22.53
N GLU A 410 -16.73 10.04 -23.35
CA GLU A 410 -17.68 9.95 -24.47
C GLU A 410 -17.22 8.94 -25.52
N ALA A 411 -15.92 8.91 -25.84
CA ALA A 411 -15.33 7.92 -26.73
C ALA A 411 -15.53 6.48 -26.19
N LEU A 412 -15.37 6.29 -24.87
CA LEU A 412 -15.58 5.00 -24.21
C LEU A 412 -17.01 4.51 -24.37
N VAL A 413 -17.99 5.35 -24.04
CA VAL A 413 -19.41 4.99 -24.13
C VAL A 413 -19.77 4.65 -25.59
N ASP A 414 -19.31 5.46 -26.56
CA ASP A 414 -19.60 5.20 -27.97
C ASP A 414 -18.95 3.89 -28.48
N VAL A 415 -17.73 3.58 -28.04
CA VAL A 415 -17.06 2.30 -28.34
C VAL A 415 -17.83 1.12 -27.75
N VAL A 416 -18.39 1.24 -26.54
CA VAL A 416 -19.26 0.20 -25.94
C VAL A 416 -20.52 0.00 -26.78
N HIS A 417 -21.15 1.08 -27.26
CA HIS A 417 -22.27 0.98 -28.20
C HIS A 417 -21.87 0.27 -29.49
N GLY A 418 -20.72 0.63 -30.06
CA GLY A 418 -20.17 0.00 -31.26
C GLY A 418 -19.93 -1.49 -31.10
N ALA A 419 -19.40 -1.91 -29.94
CA ALA A 419 -19.14 -3.29 -29.60
C ALA A 419 -20.45 -4.09 -29.48
N LEU A 420 -21.48 -3.52 -28.84
CA LEU A 420 -22.82 -4.14 -28.83
C LEU A 420 -23.40 -4.25 -30.25
N GLU A 421 -23.36 -3.18 -31.04
CA GLU A 421 -23.96 -3.11 -32.38
C GLU A 421 -23.37 -4.13 -33.35
N ILE A 422 -22.05 -4.37 -33.28
CA ILE A 422 -21.38 -5.34 -34.15
C ILE A 422 -21.45 -6.78 -33.61
N GLY A 423 -21.94 -6.97 -32.38
CA GLY A 423 -22.03 -8.30 -31.74
C GLY A 423 -20.70 -8.83 -31.21
N LEU A 424 -19.83 -7.94 -30.68
CA LEU A 424 -18.59 -8.35 -30.03
C LEU A 424 -18.90 -9.02 -28.68
N GLU A 425 -18.30 -10.19 -28.42
CA GLU A 425 -18.54 -10.93 -27.17
C GLU A 425 -17.79 -10.34 -25.96
N TYR A 426 -16.52 -9.95 -26.13
CA TYR A 426 -15.67 -9.45 -25.05
C TYR A 426 -14.93 -8.17 -25.44
N LEU A 427 -15.05 -7.14 -24.60
CA LEU A 427 -14.32 -5.89 -24.70
C LEU A 427 -13.59 -5.62 -23.38
N THR A 428 -12.27 -5.43 -23.42
CA THR A 428 -11.49 -5.06 -22.23
C THR A 428 -10.83 -3.69 -22.41
N LEU A 429 -11.10 -2.76 -21.49
CA LEU A 429 -10.65 -1.36 -21.60
C LEU A 429 -9.65 -1.01 -20.49
N TYR A 430 -8.49 -0.45 -20.87
CA TYR A 430 -7.47 -0.04 -19.90
C TYR A 430 -7.78 1.35 -19.30
N ALA A 431 -8.72 1.40 -18.36
CA ALA A 431 -9.23 2.64 -17.78
C ALA A 431 -8.24 3.34 -16.82
N PHE A 432 -7.55 2.57 -15.97
CA PHE A 432 -6.58 3.13 -15.04
C PHE A 432 -5.48 2.11 -14.70
N SER A 433 -4.23 2.46 -14.96
CA SER A 433 -3.05 1.60 -14.75
C SER A 433 -2.41 1.81 -13.38
N THR A 434 -1.78 0.77 -12.82
CA THR A 434 -0.97 0.90 -11.58
C THR A 434 0.16 1.91 -11.70
N GLU A 435 0.67 2.16 -12.89
CA GLU A 435 1.70 3.14 -13.19
C GLU A 435 1.14 4.57 -13.25
N ASN A 436 -0.20 4.73 -13.39
CA ASN A 436 -0.84 6.05 -13.44
C ASN A 436 -0.82 6.78 -12.10
N TRP A 437 -0.56 6.11 -10.98
CA TRP A 437 -0.34 6.75 -9.68
C TRP A 437 0.81 7.77 -9.67
N LYS A 438 1.70 7.75 -10.67
CA LYS A 438 2.78 8.75 -10.84
C LYS A 438 2.33 10.05 -11.52
N ARG A 439 1.06 10.17 -11.93
CA ARG A 439 0.51 11.36 -12.60
C ARG A 439 0.27 12.50 -11.60
N PRO A 440 0.16 13.76 -12.08
CA PRO A 440 -0.17 14.90 -11.23
C PRO A 440 -1.51 14.69 -10.49
N ALA A 441 -1.61 15.20 -9.25
CA ALA A 441 -2.76 14.99 -8.38
C ALA A 441 -4.10 15.42 -8.99
N ALA A 442 -4.14 16.57 -9.69
CA ALA A 442 -5.36 17.05 -10.35
C ALA A 442 -5.87 16.08 -11.45
N GLU A 443 -4.95 15.42 -12.15
CA GLU A 443 -5.29 14.42 -13.16
C GLU A 443 -5.81 13.13 -12.50
N LEU A 444 -5.19 12.71 -11.39
CA LEU A 444 -5.65 11.57 -10.59
C LEU A 444 -7.05 11.79 -10.01
N GLN A 445 -7.31 12.97 -9.42
CA GLN A 445 -8.63 13.33 -8.89
C GLN A 445 -9.71 13.29 -9.96
N THR A 446 -9.41 13.82 -11.16
CA THR A 446 -10.35 13.75 -12.29
C THR A 446 -10.64 12.30 -12.67
N LEU A 447 -9.61 11.45 -12.81
CA LEU A 447 -9.81 10.04 -13.14
C LEU A 447 -10.64 9.30 -12.08
N MET A 448 -10.37 9.53 -10.79
CA MET A 448 -11.13 8.91 -9.69
C MET A 448 -12.58 9.40 -9.63
N TYR A 449 -12.85 10.63 -10.09
CA TYR A 449 -14.20 11.17 -10.22
C TYR A 449 -14.96 10.61 -11.44
N GLU A 450 -14.31 10.51 -12.60
CA GLU A 450 -14.95 10.12 -13.87
C GLU A 450 -15.24 8.61 -13.97
N ILE A 451 -14.35 7.75 -13.44
CA ILE A 451 -14.52 6.28 -13.49
C ILE A 451 -15.87 5.81 -12.90
N PRO A 452 -16.27 6.17 -11.68
CA PRO A 452 -17.56 5.73 -11.13
C PRO A 452 -18.75 6.32 -11.89
N GLN A 453 -18.62 7.50 -12.49
CA GLN A 453 -19.68 8.11 -13.30
C GLN A 453 -19.89 7.38 -14.62
N VAL A 454 -18.83 7.02 -15.34
CA VAL A 454 -18.98 6.26 -16.58
C VAL A 454 -19.54 4.86 -16.31
N VAL A 455 -19.12 4.20 -15.23
CA VAL A 455 -19.68 2.91 -14.81
C VAL A 455 -21.17 3.05 -14.51
N ARG A 456 -21.55 4.09 -13.76
CA ARG A 456 -22.97 4.37 -13.48
C ARG A 456 -23.76 4.63 -14.76
N ARG A 457 -23.25 5.46 -15.68
CA ARG A 457 -23.91 5.76 -16.95
C ARG A 457 -24.20 4.49 -17.75
N LEU A 458 -23.20 3.60 -17.89
CA LEU A 458 -23.37 2.34 -18.62
C LEU A 458 -24.42 1.42 -17.98
N VAL A 459 -24.52 1.40 -16.65
CA VAL A 459 -25.56 0.65 -15.92
C VAL A 459 -26.93 1.31 -16.09
N ASP A 460 -27.02 2.63 -15.95
CA ASP A 460 -28.27 3.39 -16.01
C ASP A 460 -28.89 3.38 -17.42
N GLU A 461 -28.08 3.24 -18.48
CA GLU A 461 -28.55 3.08 -19.88
C GLU A 461 -29.26 1.73 -20.13
N ASN A 462 -29.15 0.75 -19.22
CA ASN A 462 -29.81 -0.55 -19.29
C ASN A 462 -29.53 -1.31 -20.61
N LEU A 463 -28.29 -1.22 -21.09
CA LEU A 463 -27.77 -2.00 -22.22
C LEU A 463 -27.53 -3.47 -21.81
N ASP A 464 -27.50 -4.39 -22.78
CA ASP A 464 -27.15 -5.80 -22.55
C ASP A 464 -25.62 -5.98 -22.40
N VAL A 465 -25.04 -5.30 -21.40
CA VAL A 465 -23.61 -5.31 -21.07
C VAL A 465 -23.40 -5.95 -19.71
N ARG A 466 -22.65 -7.05 -19.64
CA ARG A 466 -22.14 -7.65 -18.40
C ARG A 466 -20.81 -7.00 -18.03
N MET A 467 -20.82 -6.19 -16.98
CA MET A 467 -19.61 -5.51 -16.51
C MET A 467 -18.77 -6.42 -15.62
N ARG A 468 -17.45 -6.37 -15.80
CA ARG A 468 -16.44 -7.00 -14.95
C ARG A 468 -15.37 -6.00 -14.58
N TRP A 469 -14.78 -6.17 -13.40
CA TRP A 469 -13.65 -5.39 -12.95
C TRP A 469 -12.40 -6.27 -12.87
N ALA A 470 -11.33 -5.82 -13.53
CA ALA A 470 -9.99 -6.36 -13.33
C ALA A 470 -9.08 -5.29 -12.72
N GLY A 471 -8.44 -5.60 -11.60
CA GLY A 471 -7.53 -4.68 -10.93
C GLY A 471 -7.45 -4.91 -9.42
N THR A 472 -6.67 -4.06 -8.75
CA THR A 472 -6.48 -4.16 -7.29
C THR A 472 -7.27 -3.09 -6.53
N ARG A 473 -7.83 -3.49 -5.39
CA ARG A 473 -8.50 -2.60 -4.43
C ARG A 473 -7.56 -1.57 -3.81
N SER A 474 -6.27 -1.86 -3.74
CA SER A 474 -5.30 -1.01 -3.04
C SER A 474 -5.26 0.40 -3.65
N ARG A 475 -5.34 1.45 -2.82
CA ARG A 475 -5.32 2.88 -3.22
C ARG A 475 -6.56 3.39 -3.97
N LEU A 476 -7.51 2.55 -4.38
CA LEU A 476 -8.76 3.02 -4.96
C LEU A 476 -9.68 3.59 -3.87
N PRO A 477 -10.35 4.73 -4.11
CA PRO A 477 -11.41 5.22 -3.24
C PRO A 477 -12.55 4.19 -3.06
N ALA A 478 -13.16 4.15 -1.87
CA ALA A 478 -14.19 3.16 -1.54
C ALA A 478 -15.42 3.27 -2.45
N ASP A 479 -15.84 4.49 -2.79
CA ASP A 479 -16.94 4.76 -3.70
C ASP A 479 -16.69 4.22 -5.12
N VAL A 480 -15.44 4.27 -5.60
CA VAL A 480 -15.04 3.67 -6.88
C VAL A 480 -15.17 2.15 -6.81
N ILE A 481 -14.67 1.53 -5.74
CA ILE A 481 -14.74 0.07 -5.54
C ILE A 481 -16.20 -0.38 -5.43
N GLU A 482 -16.99 0.29 -4.60
CA GLU A 482 -18.41 0.00 -4.40
C GLU A 482 -19.19 0.07 -5.72
N ARG A 483 -18.94 1.12 -6.52
CA ARG A 483 -19.58 1.29 -7.82
C ARG A 483 -19.20 0.19 -8.82
N LEU A 484 -17.93 -0.20 -8.88
CA LEU A 484 -17.47 -1.31 -9.73
C LEU A 484 -18.13 -2.63 -9.32
N LEU A 485 -18.14 -2.94 -8.02
CA LEU A 485 -18.76 -4.17 -7.50
C LEU A 485 -20.29 -4.16 -7.62
N GLU A 486 -20.93 -2.99 -7.51
CA GLU A 486 -22.36 -2.82 -7.79
C GLU A 486 -22.65 -3.15 -9.25
N ALA A 487 -21.91 -2.56 -10.19
CA ALA A 487 -22.06 -2.83 -11.61
C ALA A 487 -21.88 -4.30 -11.97
N GLU A 488 -20.86 -4.98 -11.41
CA GLU A 488 -20.70 -6.43 -11.60
C GLU A 488 -21.92 -7.23 -11.13
N ARG A 489 -22.50 -6.85 -9.99
CA ARG A 489 -23.67 -7.53 -9.42
C ARG A 489 -24.94 -7.29 -10.22
N THR A 490 -25.19 -6.03 -10.61
CA THR A 490 -26.43 -5.63 -11.30
C THR A 490 -26.47 -6.16 -12.73
N THR A 491 -25.32 -6.29 -13.39
CA THR A 491 -25.21 -6.71 -14.80
C THR A 491 -24.82 -8.17 -14.99
N ARG A 492 -24.71 -8.96 -13.91
CA ARG A 492 -24.17 -10.33 -13.95
C ARG A 492 -24.88 -11.29 -14.92
N ASP A 493 -26.17 -11.04 -15.16
CA ASP A 493 -27.06 -11.89 -15.96
C ASP A 493 -27.16 -11.42 -17.44
N HIS A 494 -26.49 -10.32 -17.80
CA HIS A 494 -26.42 -9.84 -19.19
C HIS A 494 -25.52 -10.75 -20.03
N THR A 495 -25.85 -10.88 -21.31
CA THR A 495 -25.20 -11.85 -22.21
C THR A 495 -24.71 -11.24 -23.51
N GLY A 496 -25.10 -10.00 -23.84
CA GLY A 496 -24.77 -9.34 -25.10
C GLY A 496 -23.27 -9.06 -25.25
N LEU A 497 -22.70 -8.27 -24.34
CA LEU A 497 -21.27 -7.95 -24.30
C LEU A 497 -20.72 -8.13 -22.89
N THR A 498 -19.59 -8.82 -22.73
CA THR A 498 -18.81 -8.77 -21.49
C THR A 498 -17.80 -7.63 -21.57
N LEU A 499 -18.06 -6.57 -20.80
CA LEU A 499 -17.18 -5.40 -20.69
C LEU A 499 -16.30 -5.53 -19.44
N THR A 500 -14.99 -5.76 -19.63
CA THR A 500 -14.03 -5.76 -18.54
C THR A 500 -13.36 -4.40 -18.42
N MET A 501 -13.62 -3.70 -17.32
CA MET A 501 -12.98 -2.44 -16.98
C MET A 501 -11.71 -2.72 -16.17
N CYS A 502 -10.54 -2.41 -16.75
CA CYS A 502 -9.26 -2.52 -16.07
C CYS A 502 -8.96 -1.24 -15.28
N VAL A 503 -9.33 -1.21 -14.00
CA VAL A 503 -9.18 -0.06 -13.11
C VAL A 503 -8.21 -0.41 -11.99
N ASN A 504 -7.14 0.37 -11.87
CA ASN A 504 -5.97 0.07 -11.04
C ASN A 504 -5.39 -1.31 -11.36
N TYR A 505 -5.26 -1.55 -12.66
CA TYR A 505 -4.78 -2.81 -13.20
C TYR A 505 -3.29 -2.72 -13.55
N GLY A 506 -2.58 -3.82 -13.35
CA GLY A 506 -1.24 -4.05 -13.86
C GLY A 506 -1.05 -5.55 -14.04
N GLY A 507 -0.66 -5.99 -15.22
CA GLY A 507 -0.60 -7.40 -15.57
C GLY A 507 0.38 -8.22 -14.73
N ARG A 508 1.57 -7.65 -14.46
CA ARG A 508 2.50 -8.24 -13.49
C ARG A 508 1.89 -8.39 -12.10
N ALA A 509 1.10 -7.42 -11.66
CA ALA A 509 0.43 -7.47 -10.36
C ALA A 509 -0.66 -8.56 -10.33
N GLU A 510 -1.43 -8.70 -11.42
CA GLU A 510 -2.40 -9.79 -11.58
C GLU A 510 -1.74 -11.17 -11.51
N ILE A 511 -0.69 -11.41 -12.31
CA ILE A 511 0.04 -12.68 -12.32
C ILE A 511 0.64 -12.98 -10.93
N THR A 512 1.17 -11.97 -10.26
CA THR A 512 1.73 -12.12 -8.91
C THR A 512 0.65 -12.50 -7.89
N ALA A 513 -0.51 -11.83 -7.94
CA ALA A 513 -1.64 -12.13 -7.06
C ALA A 513 -2.21 -13.53 -7.33
N ALA A 514 -2.31 -13.93 -8.60
CA ALA A 514 -2.74 -15.26 -9.01
C ALA A 514 -1.78 -16.34 -8.50
N ALA A 515 -0.47 -16.15 -8.68
CA ALA A 515 0.56 -17.06 -8.17
C ALA A 515 0.53 -17.18 -6.64
N ALA A 516 0.34 -16.06 -5.92
CA ALA A 516 0.22 -16.06 -4.47
C ALA A 516 -1.00 -16.87 -4.00
N LYS A 517 -2.16 -16.70 -4.65
CA LYS A 517 -3.37 -17.46 -4.34
C LYS A 517 -3.21 -18.95 -4.64
N LEU A 518 -2.60 -19.30 -5.77
CA LEU A 518 -2.28 -20.68 -6.11
C LEU A 518 -1.34 -21.31 -5.08
N ALA A 519 -0.29 -20.60 -4.66
CA ALA A 519 0.64 -21.08 -3.65
C ALA A 519 -0.05 -21.33 -2.30
N GLN A 520 -0.96 -20.44 -1.89
CA GLN A 520 -1.76 -20.62 -0.67
C GLN A 520 -2.65 -21.88 -0.75
N GLU A 521 -3.30 -22.12 -1.89
CA GLU A 521 -4.11 -23.33 -2.08
C GLU A 521 -3.27 -24.62 -2.15
N ALA A 522 -2.06 -24.54 -2.71
CA ALA A 522 -1.12 -25.65 -2.71
C ALA A 522 -0.62 -25.99 -1.30
N VAL A 523 -0.26 -24.98 -0.49
CA VAL A 523 0.11 -25.15 0.92
C VAL A 523 -1.07 -25.72 1.74
N ALA A 524 -2.29 -25.32 1.42
CA ALA A 524 -3.51 -25.85 2.05
C ALA A 524 -3.89 -27.27 1.57
N GLY A 525 -3.08 -27.91 0.72
CA GLY A 525 -3.34 -29.25 0.18
C GLY A 525 -4.48 -29.34 -0.83
N LYS A 526 -5.03 -28.20 -1.27
CA LYS A 526 -6.14 -28.14 -2.23
C LYS A 526 -5.69 -28.30 -3.68
N VAL A 527 -4.42 -28.02 -3.96
CA VAL A 527 -3.81 -28.16 -5.29
C VAL A 527 -2.47 -28.88 -5.17
N ALA A 528 -2.27 -29.94 -5.95
CA ALA A 528 -0.97 -30.60 -6.04
C ALA A 528 -0.04 -29.78 -6.94
N PRO A 529 1.22 -29.47 -6.54
CA PRO A 529 2.16 -28.73 -7.39
C PRO A 529 2.33 -29.34 -8.79
N GLY A 530 2.33 -30.68 -8.89
CA GLY A 530 2.42 -31.39 -10.18
C GLY A 530 1.18 -31.30 -11.07
N SER A 531 0.05 -30.79 -10.55
CA SER A 531 -1.19 -30.58 -11.33
C SER A 531 -1.33 -29.15 -11.87
N VAL A 532 -0.38 -28.26 -11.59
CA VAL A 532 -0.40 -26.88 -12.07
C VAL A 532 -0.10 -26.86 -13.57
N SER A 533 -1.06 -26.36 -14.34
CA SER A 533 -0.96 -26.10 -15.78
C SER A 533 -1.32 -24.64 -16.08
N GLU A 534 -1.09 -24.17 -17.31
CA GLU A 534 -1.54 -22.83 -17.75
C GLU A 534 -3.05 -22.66 -17.54
N HIS A 535 -3.84 -23.69 -17.86
CA HIS A 535 -5.29 -23.67 -17.63
C HIS A 535 -5.65 -23.61 -16.14
N ALA A 536 -4.95 -24.36 -15.28
CA ALA A 536 -5.16 -24.29 -13.84
C ALA A 536 -4.78 -22.92 -13.27
N PHE A 537 -3.70 -22.31 -13.78
CA PHE A 537 -3.24 -20.98 -13.37
C PHE A 537 -4.23 -19.87 -13.74
N ALA A 538 -4.82 -19.94 -14.94
CA ALA A 538 -5.80 -18.95 -15.41
C ALA A 538 -7.00 -18.77 -14.46
N ARG A 539 -7.37 -19.81 -13.70
CA ARG A 539 -8.43 -19.76 -12.68
C ARG A 539 -8.17 -18.80 -11.52
N TYR A 540 -6.93 -18.37 -11.37
CA TYR A 540 -6.48 -17.48 -10.29
C TYR A 540 -6.34 -16.02 -10.73
N LEU A 541 -6.49 -15.72 -12.03
CA LEU A 541 -6.50 -14.36 -12.57
C LEU A 541 -7.75 -13.58 -12.10
N HIS A 542 -7.78 -12.26 -12.30
CA HIS A 542 -8.86 -11.42 -11.76
C HIS A 542 -10.22 -11.78 -12.35
N VAL A 543 -10.27 -12.13 -13.64
CA VAL A 543 -11.48 -12.54 -14.36
C VAL A 543 -11.19 -13.89 -15.02
N PRO A 544 -11.35 -15.02 -14.30
CA PRO A 544 -11.00 -16.36 -14.78
C PRO A 544 -11.71 -16.79 -16.06
N GLU A 545 -12.91 -16.27 -16.32
CA GLU A 545 -13.69 -16.59 -17.52
C GLU A 545 -13.31 -15.76 -18.76
N LEU A 546 -12.40 -14.79 -18.62
CA LEU A 546 -11.99 -13.93 -19.73
C LEU A 546 -11.18 -14.76 -20.74
N PRO A 547 -11.60 -14.85 -22.02
CA PRO A 547 -10.83 -15.56 -23.03
C PRO A 547 -9.56 -14.79 -23.40
N ASP A 548 -8.66 -15.45 -24.13
CA ASP A 548 -7.50 -14.79 -24.74
C ASP A 548 -7.95 -13.62 -25.62
N VAL A 549 -7.11 -12.60 -25.68
CA VAL A 549 -7.31 -11.41 -26.53
C VAL A 549 -6.94 -11.80 -27.96
N ASP A 550 -7.89 -11.63 -28.89
CA ASP A 550 -7.63 -11.83 -30.32
C ASP A 550 -6.98 -10.58 -30.94
N LEU A 551 -7.44 -9.39 -30.51
CA LEU A 551 -6.98 -8.09 -31.02
C LEU A 551 -6.71 -7.11 -29.87
N LEU A 552 -5.45 -6.69 -29.71
CA LEU A 552 -5.06 -5.62 -28.80
C LEU A 552 -4.82 -4.34 -29.59
N VAL A 553 -5.67 -3.35 -29.35
CA VAL A 553 -5.63 -2.03 -29.97
C VAL A 553 -5.00 -1.03 -29.00
N ARG A 554 -4.16 -0.14 -29.51
CA ARG A 554 -3.66 0.99 -28.74
C ARG A 554 -3.74 2.28 -29.55
N THR A 555 -4.26 3.32 -28.92
CA THR A 555 -4.44 4.64 -29.51
C THR A 555 -3.29 5.59 -29.17
N GLY A 556 -3.21 6.72 -29.87
CA GLY A 556 -2.31 7.82 -29.56
C GLY A 556 -0.85 7.66 -30.02
N GLY A 557 -0.54 6.70 -30.91
CA GLY A 557 0.74 6.58 -31.62
C GLY A 557 1.86 5.81 -30.90
N ASP A 558 1.66 5.44 -29.63
CA ASP A 558 2.65 4.68 -28.87
C ASP A 558 2.56 3.18 -29.18
N GLN A 559 3.70 2.53 -29.51
CA GLN A 559 3.75 1.10 -29.88
C GLN A 559 4.26 0.21 -28.75
N ARG A 560 3.43 0.01 -27.70
CA ARG A 560 3.74 -0.91 -26.59
C ARG A 560 2.47 -1.42 -25.91
N THR A 561 2.53 -2.58 -25.25
CA THR A 561 1.39 -3.14 -24.50
C THR A 561 1.23 -2.54 -23.10
N SER A 562 2.25 -1.86 -22.56
CA SER A 562 2.16 -1.12 -21.29
C SER A 562 1.67 -1.94 -20.09
N ASN A 563 2.16 -3.19 -19.93
CA ASN A 563 1.78 -4.08 -18.82
C ASN A 563 0.27 -4.44 -18.84
N PHE A 564 -0.40 -4.30 -19.98
CA PHE A 564 -1.81 -4.62 -20.16
C PHE A 564 -1.98 -6.08 -20.61
N LEU A 565 -2.72 -6.87 -19.84
CA LEU A 565 -3.11 -8.27 -20.13
C LEU A 565 -1.95 -9.16 -20.64
N PRO A 566 -0.78 -9.19 -20.00
CA PRO A 566 0.37 -9.94 -20.51
C PRO A 566 0.15 -11.45 -20.55
N TRP A 567 -0.81 -12.00 -19.79
CA TRP A 567 -1.20 -13.40 -19.90
C TRP A 567 -2.16 -13.60 -21.08
N GLN A 568 -3.27 -12.87 -21.08
CA GLN A 568 -4.38 -13.03 -22.02
C GLN A 568 -4.04 -12.55 -23.44
N ALA A 569 -3.10 -11.60 -23.60
CA ALA A 569 -2.73 -11.02 -24.88
C ALA A 569 -1.47 -11.63 -25.51
N THR A 570 -0.97 -12.75 -24.99
CA THR A 570 0.27 -13.40 -25.46
C THR A 570 0.23 -13.68 -26.97
N TYR A 571 -0.92 -14.09 -27.49
CA TYR A 571 -1.12 -14.43 -28.91
C TYR A 571 -1.97 -13.40 -29.67
N ALA A 572 -2.22 -12.23 -29.08
CA ALA A 572 -3.06 -11.20 -29.67
C ALA A 572 -2.40 -10.60 -30.92
N GLU A 573 -3.21 -10.28 -31.93
CA GLU A 573 -2.79 -9.34 -32.95
C GLU A 573 -2.70 -7.93 -32.36
N LEU A 574 -1.60 -7.23 -32.64
CA LEU A 574 -1.39 -5.87 -32.16
C LEU A 574 -1.70 -4.87 -33.26
N LEU A 575 -2.55 -3.89 -32.95
CA LEU A 575 -2.85 -2.78 -33.84
C LEU A 575 -2.63 -1.45 -33.12
N PHE A 576 -1.78 -0.61 -33.71
CA PHE A 576 -1.42 0.70 -33.16
C PHE A 576 -2.00 1.79 -34.04
N LEU A 577 -2.76 2.70 -33.43
CA LEU A 577 -3.39 3.83 -34.09
C LEU A 577 -2.72 5.14 -33.65
N ASP A 578 -2.42 6.01 -34.60
CA ASP A 578 -1.95 7.37 -34.31
C ASP A 578 -3.06 8.24 -33.71
N THR A 579 -4.31 7.93 -34.04
CA THR A 579 -5.52 8.59 -33.54
C THR A 579 -5.54 8.59 -32.02
N PRO A 580 -5.59 9.76 -31.34
CA PRO A 580 -5.69 9.81 -29.88
C PRO A 580 -7.08 9.39 -29.39
N TRP A 581 -7.16 8.82 -28.18
CA TRP A 581 -8.42 8.30 -27.63
C TRP A 581 -9.62 9.27 -27.70
N PRO A 582 -9.49 10.58 -27.40
CA PRO A 582 -10.62 11.51 -27.46
C PRO A 582 -11.26 11.69 -28.85
N THR A 583 -10.61 11.25 -29.92
CA THR A 583 -11.16 11.29 -31.29
C THR A 583 -11.66 9.94 -31.78
N VAL A 584 -11.58 8.91 -30.94
CA VAL A 584 -12.08 7.57 -31.24
C VAL A 584 -13.59 7.52 -31.02
N ASP A 585 -14.26 6.78 -31.88
CA ASP A 585 -15.67 6.44 -31.78
C ASP A 585 -15.87 4.99 -32.27
N ARG A 586 -17.10 4.50 -32.33
CA ARG A 586 -17.39 3.14 -32.79
C ARG A 586 -16.96 2.83 -34.21
N ARG A 587 -16.86 3.82 -35.09
CA ARG A 587 -16.42 3.60 -36.48
C ARG A 587 -14.94 3.23 -36.51
N THR A 588 -14.16 3.83 -35.63
CA THR A 588 -12.76 3.41 -35.41
C THR A 588 -12.71 1.98 -34.88
N LEU A 589 -13.57 1.59 -33.93
CA LEU A 589 -13.65 0.20 -33.46
C LEU A 589 -13.99 -0.76 -34.62
N TRP A 590 -14.95 -0.42 -35.47
CA TRP A 590 -15.33 -1.27 -36.60
C TRP A 590 -14.22 -1.38 -37.64
N ASP A 591 -13.54 -0.27 -37.94
CA ASP A 591 -12.40 -0.27 -38.87
C ASP A 591 -11.27 -1.19 -38.38
N VAL A 592 -10.92 -1.16 -37.09
CA VAL A 592 -9.88 -2.05 -36.56
C VAL A 592 -10.31 -3.52 -36.57
N ILE A 593 -11.60 -3.80 -36.36
CA ILE A 593 -12.16 -5.15 -36.48
C ILE A 593 -12.13 -5.62 -37.94
N GLU A 594 -12.47 -4.76 -38.91
CA GLU A 594 -12.34 -5.08 -40.34
C GLU A 594 -10.89 -5.35 -40.74
N GLN A 595 -9.94 -4.57 -40.24
CA GLN A 595 -8.51 -4.78 -40.49
C GLN A 595 -8.03 -6.14 -39.95
N TYR A 596 -8.50 -6.54 -38.77
CA TYR A 596 -8.27 -7.88 -38.23
C TYR A 596 -8.91 -8.96 -39.13
N ALA A 597 -10.16 -8.79 -39.53
CA ALA A 597 -10.90 -9.75 -40.37
C ALA A 597 -10.27 -9.96 -41.75
N ARG A 598 -9.57 -8.97 -42.31
CA ARG A 598 -8.90 -9.06 -43.62
C ARG A 598 -7.58 -9.84 -43.60
N ARG A 599 -7.00 -10.10 -42.43
CA ARG A 599 -5.69 -10.76 -42.33
C ARG A 599 -5.83 -12.27 -42.51
N THR A 600 -5.00 -12.83 -43.39
CA THR A 600 -4.92 -14.28 -43.58
C THR A 600 -4.28 -14.92 -42.35
N ARG A 601 -5.06 -15.71 -41.58
CA ARG A 601 -4.55 -16.44 -40.41
C ARG A 601 -3.37 -17.32 -40.82
N ARG A 602 -2.19 -17.09 -40.24
CA ARG A 602 -1.01 -17.93 -40.49
C ARG A 602 -1.19 -19.29 -39.80
N TYR A 603 -0.77 -20.35 -40.48
CA TYR A 603 -0.82 -21.75 -40.03
C TYR A 603 -0.19 -21.88 -38.62
N GLY A 604 -1.00 -22.24 -37.63
CA GLY A 604 -0.65 -22.29 -36.21
C GLY A 604 -1.79 -21.84 -35.29
N SER A 605 -2.72 -21.04 -35.80
CA SER A 605 -4.00 -20.76 -35.13
C SER A 605 -4.98 -21.90 -35.42
N VAL A 606 -5.39 -22.65 -34.38
CA VAL A 606 -6.29 -23.80 -34.53
C VAL A 606 -7.65 -23.30 -35.06
N PRO A 607 -8.18 -23.87 -36.16
CA PRO A 607 -9.55 -23.59 -36.61
C PRO A 607 -10.54 -24.00 -35.52
N ARG A 608 -11.50 -23.13 -35.17
CA ARG A 608 -12.57 -23.48 -34.23
C ARG A 608 -13.48 -24.53 -34.86
N ILE A 609 -13.59 -25.69 -34.23
CA ILE A 609 -14.67 -26.65 -34.47
C ILE A 609 -15.93 -26.07 -33.80
N PRO A 610 -17.06 -25.91 -34.51
CA PRO A 610 -18.30 -25.41 -33.91
C PRO A 610 -18.75 -26.35 -32.78
N THR A 611 -18.96 -25.81 -31.58
CA THR A 611 -19.60 -26.54 -30.49
C THR A 611 -21.03 -26.87 -30.91
N GLN A 612 -21.29 -28.13 -31.27
CA GLN A 612 -22.66 -28.59 -31.50
C GLN A 612 -23.43 -28.48 -30.17
N THR A 613 -24.49 -27.68 -30.19
CA THR A 613 -25.54 -27.69 -29.18
C THR A 613 -26.14 -29.09 -29.16
N LEU A 614 -25.85 -29.86 -28.11
CA LEU A 614 -26.61 -31.09 -27.83
C LEU A 614 -27.99 -30.67 -27.34
N CYS A 615 -29.01 -31.08 -28.10
CA CYS A 615 -30.44 -30.93 -27.79
C CYS A 615 -30.84 -31.58 -26.47
#